data_AF-A0A0A9YZQ7-F1
#
_entry.id   AF-A0A0A9YZQ7-F1
#
_cell.length_a   1.000
_cell.length_b   1.000
_cell.length_c   1.000
_cell.angle_alpha   90.00
_cell.angle_beta   90.00
_cell.angle_gamma   90.00
#
_symmetry.space_group_name_H-M   'P 1'
#
loop_
_entity.id
_entity.type
_entity.pdbx_description
1 polymer ?
#
loop_
_entity_poly.entity_id
_entity_poly.type
_entity_poly.pdbx_seq_one_letter_code
_entity_poly.pdbx_strand_id
1 'polypeptide(L)'
;DWGMGKSENGWMTGATFFEYITKIFEPWLEENEIPRPVIYFMDGHTSHLTYHLSDFCMKKNIIMIALPPNTTHFMQPMDVSVFRSLKEIWKTTVHSWRVKHMNVMLKKKDFCPLLDEVIRGISPTIVKSGFRKCGLVPWDMRATAVFS
;
A
#
# COMPACT_ATOMS: atom_id res chain seq x y z
N ASP A 1 11.47 -8.77 -3.00
CA ASP A 1 12.49 -7.71 -2.81
C ASP A 1 11.89 -6.41 -2.33
N TRP A 2 12.65 -5.66 -1.52
CA TRP A 2 12.22 -4.35 -1.01
C TRP A 2 12.81 -3.23 -1.87
N GLY A 3 11.97 -2.33 -2.37
CA GLY A 3 12.42 -1.09 -3.01
C GLY A 3 12.41 0.08 -2.02
N MET A 4 13.55 0.78 -1.88
CA MET A 4 13.66 1.97 -1.03
C MET A 4 13.80 3.23 -1.88
N GLY A 5 12.81 4.12 -1.81
CA GLY A 5 12.89 5.48 -2.33
C GLY A 5 13.34 6.45 -1.24
N LYS A 6 14.21 7.40 -1.57
CA LYS A 6 14.68 8.45 -0.65
C LYS A 6 14.20 9.80 -1.15
N SER A 7 13.45 10.54 -0.34
CA SER A 7 13.13 11.95 -0.58
C SER A 7 13.74 12.82 0.52
N GLU A 8 14.03 14.08 0.20
CA GLU A 8 14.69 15.00 1.13
C GLU A 8 13.84 15.33 2.36
N ASN A 9 12.51 15.26 2.23
CA ASN A 9 11.55 15.56 3.29
C ASN A 9 10.85 14.31 3.86
N GLY A 10 11.19 13.10 3.38
CA GLY A 10 10.53 11.85 3.77
C GLY A 10 9.11 11.66 3.19
N TRP A 11 8.62 12.61 2.39
CA TRP A 11 7.34 12.52 1.69
C TRP A 11 7.54 12.00 0.28
N MET A 12 6.57 11.24 -0.23
CA MET A 12 6.56 10.88 -1.63
C MET A 12 6.34 12.15 -2.47
N THR A 13 7.12 12.34 -3.52
CA THR A 13 6.90 13.35 -4.56
C THR A 13 6.37 12.67 -5.83
N GLY A 14 5.85 13.44 -6.79
CA GLY A 14 5.45 12.89 -8.10
C GLY A 14 6.60 12.17 -8.82
N ALA A 15 7.83 12.68 -8.69
CA ALA A 15 9.02 12.05 -9.28
C ALA A 15 9.33 10.68 -8.63
N THR A 16 9.38 10.62 -7.29
CA THR A 16 9.63 9.35 -6.59
C THR A 16 8.52 8.33 -6.79
N PHE A 17 7.27 8.78 -6.98
CA PHE A 17 6.16 7.88 -7.29
C PHE A 17 6.28 7.32 -8.72
N PHE A 18 6.65 8.16 -9.69
CA PHE A 18 6.95 7.68 -11.04
C PHE A 18 8.08 6.65 -11.07
N GLU A 19 9.16 6.89 -10.32
CA GLU A 19 10.23 5.91 -10.18
C GLU A 19 9.75 4.60 -9.54
N TYR A 20 8.92 4.67 -8.50
CA TYR A 20 8.33 3.48 -7.90
C TYR A 20 7.51 2.67 -8.91
N ILE A 21 6.62 3.33 -9.66
CA ILE A 21 5.77 2.65 -10.65
C ILE A 21 6.61 1.99 -11.74
N THR A 22 7.59 2.71 -12.28
CA THR A 22 8.38 2.26 -13.43
C THR A 22 9.47 1.25 -13.08
N LYS A 23 10.11 1.38 -11.91
CA LYS A 23 11.28 0.58 -11.53
C LYS A 23 10.98 -0.54 -10.55
N ILE A 24 9.83 -0.50 -9.85
CA ILE A 24 9.49 -1.49 -8.82
C ILE A 24 8.18 -2.17 -9.15
N PHE A 25 7.09 -1.40 -9.27
CA PHE A 25 5.75 -1.97 -9.41
C PHE A 25 5.55 -2.69 -10.73
N GLU A 26 5.84 -2.04 -11.87
CA GLU A 26 5.67 -2.66 -13.20
C GLU A 26 6.57 -3.89 -13.40
N PRO A 27 7.88 -3.87 -13.08
CA PRO A 27 8.71 -5.07 -13.14
C PRO A 27 8.18 -6.21 -12.26
N TRP A 28 7.67 -5.90 -11.06
CA TRP A 28 7.08 -6.90 -10.18
C TRP A 28 5.81 -7.53 -10.79
N LEU A 29 4.96 -6.74 -11.47
CA LEU A 29 3.79 -7.26 -12.17
C LEU A 29 4.17 -8.19 -13.32
N GLU A 30 5.22 -7.87 -14.08
CA GLU A 30 5.74 -8.72 -15.17
C GLU A 30 6.33 -10.03 -14.62
N GLU A 31 7.17 -9.94 -13.59
CA GLU A 31 7.80 -11.11 -12.95
C GLU A 31 6.77 -12.09 -12.36
N ASN A 32 5.64 -11.57 -11.86
CA ASN A 32 4.57 -12.38 -11.28
C ASN A 32 3.43 -12.69 -12.27
N GLU A 33 3.61 -12.38 -13.56
CA GLU A 33 2.65 -12.67 -14.64
C GLU A 33 1.23 -12.18 -14.34
N ILE A 34 1.11 -11.00 -13.73
CA ILE A 34 -0.19 -10.47 -13.31
C ILE A 34 -1.04 -10.10 -14.55
N PRO A 35 -2.28 -10.63 -14.66
CA PRO A 35 -3.15 -10.34 -15.79
C PRO A 35 -3.48 -8.85 -15.91
N ARG A 36 -3.52 -8.35 -17.15
CA ARG A 36 -3.89 -6.97 -17.49
C ARG A 36 -5.36 -6.89 -17.93
N PRO A 37 -6.06 -5.76 -17.69
CA PRO A 37 -5.57 -4.53 -17.07
C PRO A 37 -5.43 -4.64 -15.54
N VAL A 38 -4.46 -3.92 -14.98
CA VAL A 38 -4.28 -3.78 -13.52
C VAL A 38 -4.90 -2.46 -13.06
N ILE A 39 -5.72 -2.50 -12.02
CA ILE A 39 -6.28 -1.30 -11.39
C ILE A 39 -5.43 -0.93 -10.19
N TYR A 40 -4.90 0.30 -10.18
CA TYR A 40 -4.12 0.86 -9.08
C TYR A 40 -4.90 1.98 -8.39
N PHE A 41 -5.31 1.76 -7.14
CA PHE A 41 -6.00 2.77 -6.33
C PHE A 41 -4.99 3.65 -5.58
N MET A 42 -5.09 4.96 -5.73
CA MET A 42 -4.23 5.95 -5.09
C MET A 42 -5.03 6.77 -4.07
N ASP A 43 -4.35 7.29 -3.05
CA ASP A 43 -4.95 8.36 -2.25
C ASP A 43 -5.13 9.62 -3.10
N GLY A 44 -6.09 10.47 -2.73
CA GLY A 44 -6.55 11.59 -3.54
C GLY A 44 -5.54 12.73 -3.74
N HIS A 45 -4.26 12.53 -3.43
CA HIS A 45 -3.24 13.55 -3.63
C HIS A 45 -2.81 13.58 -5.10
N THR A 46 -3.47 14.46 -5.86
CA THR A 46 -3.24 14.69 -7.29
C THR A 46 -1.83 15.16 -7.66
N SER A 47 -0.99 15.52 -6.67
CA SER A 47 0.42 15.89 -6.87
C SER A 47 1.28 14.78 -7.48
N HIS A 48 0.78 13.54 -7.48
CA HIS A 48 1.48 12.38 -8.02
C HIS A 48 1.17 12.07 -9.50
N LEU A 49 0.11 12.66 -10.06
CA LEU A 49 -0.34 12.41 -11.42
C LEU A 49 0.36 13.35 -12.41
N THR A 50 1.53 12.93 -12.89
CA THR A 50 2.23 13.62 -13.99
C THR A 50 1.81 13.05 -15.34
N TYR A 51 1.94 13.85 -16.42
CA TYR A 51 1.69 13.37 -17.78
C TYR A 51 2.52 12.12 -18.13
N HIS A 52 3.80 12.13 -17.77
CA HIS A 52 4.71 11.00 -18.02
C HIS A 52 4.26 9.72 -17.33
N LEU A 53 3.77 9.82 -16.08
CA LEU A 53 3.22 8.68 -15.37
C LEU A 53 1.96 8.16 -16.06
N SER A 54 1.05 9.05 -16.46
CA SER A 54 -0.18 8.64 -17.13
C SER A 54 0.08 7.96 -18.47
N ASP A 55 1.00 8.48 -19.28
CA ASP A 55 1.39 7.89 -20.56
C ASP A 55 2.04 6.51 -20.37
N PHE A 56 2.93 6.37 -19.39
CA PHE A 56 3.53 5.08 -19.05
C PHE A 56 2.49 4.05 -18.60
N CYS A 57 1.62 4.40 -17.65
CA CYS A 57 0.58 3.51 -17.15
C CYS A 57 -0.39 3.08 -18.26
N MET A 58 -0.79 4.00 -19.14
CA MET A 58 -1.63 3.69 -20.30
C MET A 58 -0.98 2.66 -21.22
N LYS A 59 0.31 2.84 -21.56
CA LYS A 59 1.07 1.89 -22.39
C LYS A 59 1.22 0.51 -21.75
N LYS A 60 1.21 0.44 -20.41
CA LYS A 60 1.32 -0.80 -19.62
C LYS A 60 -0.03 -1.39 -19.16
N ASN A 61 -1.16 -0.87 -19.65
CA ASN A 61 -2.50 -1.27 -19.22
C ASN A 61 -2.69 -1.24 -17.69
N ILE A 62 -2.12 -0.21 -17.05
CA ILE A 62 -2.33 0.12 -15.64
C ILE A 62 -3.34 1.27 -15.58
N ILE A 63 -4.50 1.01 -14.97
CA ILE A 63 -5.56 2.00 -14.77
C ILE A 63 -5.38 2.61 -13.39
N MET A 64 -4.97 3.87 -13.33
CA MET A 64 -4.84 4.59 -12.07
C MET A 64 -6.17 5.23 -11.68
N ILE A 65 -6.63 4.97 -10.45
CA ILE A 65 -7.84 5.55 -9.88
C ILE A 65 -7.47 6.30 -8.60
N ALA A 66 -7.57 7.62 -8.62
CA ALA A 66 -7.44 8.42 -7.40
C ALA A 66 -8.75 8.36 -6.61
N LEU A 67 -8.67 7.98 -5.33
CA LEU A 67 -9.81 8.00 -4.43
C LEU A 67 -10.16 9.47 -4.10
N PRO A 68 -11.45 9.81 -3.97
CA PRO A 68 -11.85 11.17 -3.60
C PRO A 68 -11.18 11.68 -2.31
N PRO A 69 -10.96 13.00 -2.19
CA PRO A 69 -10.35 13.57 -0.98
C PRO A 69 -11.26 13.35 0.25
N ASN A 70 -10.64 13.23 1.43
CA ASN A 70 -11.33 13.02 2.72
C ASN A 70 -12.10 11.69 2.87
N THR A 71 -11.84 10.70 2.02
CA THR A 71 -12.53 9.39 2.08
C THR A 71 -11.71 8.25 2.65
N THR A 72 -10.54 8.58 3.20
CA THR A 72 -9.58 7.62 3.77
C THR A 72 -10.23 6.60 4.70
N HIS A 73 -11.13 7.06 5.57
CA HIS A 73 -11.73 6.24 6.61
C HIS A 73 -12.76 5.20 6.13
N PHE A 74 -13.15 5.22 4.84
CA PHE A 74 -14.11 4.25 4.29
C PHE A 74 -13.75 3.71 2.90
N MET A 75 -12.94 4.41 2.10
CA MET A 75 -12.55 3.95 0.76
C MET A 75 -11.10 3.48 0.64
N GLN A 76 -10.24 3.66 1.64
CA GLN A 76 -8.88 3.11 1.61
C GLN A 76 -8.85 1.75 2.31
N PRO A 77 -8.67 0.63 1.58
CA PRO A 77 -8.66 -0.71 2.16
C PRO A 77 -7.59 -0.87 3.25
N MET A 78 -6.47 -0.15 3.07
CA MET A 78 -5.37 -0.13 4.04
C MET A 78 -5.82 0.40 5.41
N ASP A 79 -6.54 1.51 5.44
CA ASP A 79 -7.05 2.11 6.68
C ASP A 79 -8.25 1.36 7.26
N VAL A 80 -9.13 0.85 6.40
CA VAL A 80 -10.37 0.17 6.82
C VAL A 80 -10.13 -1.20 7.45
N SER A 81 -9.11 -1.94 7.02
CA SER A 81 -8.84 -3.29 7.55
C SER A 81 -7.37 -3.57 7.87
N VAL A 82 -6.44 -3.22 6.99
CA VAL A 82 -5.08 -3.76 7.04
C VAL A 82 -4.27 -3.14 8.18
N PHE A 83 -4.32 -1.83 8.39
CA PHE A 83 -3.50 -1.15 9.40
C PHE A 83 -3.86 -1.52 10.83
N ARG A 84 -5.11 -1.87 11.11
CA ARG A 84 -5.49 -2.37 12.43
C ARG A 84 -4.77 -3.68 12.73
N SER A 85 -4.89 -4.66 11.83
CA SER A 85 -4.22 -5.95 12.00
C SER A 85 -2.70 -5.82 12.00
N LEU A 86 -2.15 -4.96 11.13
CA LEU A 86 -0.72 -4.66 11.11
C LEU A 86 -0.22 -4.17 12.48
N LYS A 87 -0.94 -3.22 13.12
CA LYS A 87 -0.58 -2.68 14.44
C LYS A 87 -0.67 -3.73 15.55
N GLU A 88 -1.70 -4.58 15.52
CA GLU A 88 -1.89 -5.66 16.50
C GLU A 88 -0.78 -6.72 16.40
N ILE A 89 -0.44 -7.15 15.19
CA ILE A 89 0.66 -8.10 14.93
C ILE A 89 2.00 -7.46 15.28
N TRP A 90 2.24 -6.22 14.86
CA TRP A 90 3.46 -5.46 15.18
C TRP A 90 3.71 -5.38 16.69
N LYS A 91 2.68 -5.05 17.47
CA LYS A 91 2.79 -4.99 18.94
C LYS A 91 3.23 -6.34 19.52
N THR A 92 2.65 -7.43 19.02
CA THR A 92 2.95 -8.79 19.48
C THR A 92 4.36 -9.24 19.07
N THR A 93 4.76 -8.99 17.84
CA THR A 93 6.10 -9.29 17.30
C THR A 93 7.18 -8.51 18.05
N VAL A 94 7.01 -7.20 18.25
CA VAL A 94 7.95 -6.38 19.01
C VAL A 94 8.02 -6.81 20.48
N HIS A 95 6.89 -7.15 21.11
CA HIS A 95 6.89 -7.65 22.47
C HIS A 95 7.68 -8.96 22.57
N SER A 96 7.43 -9.90 21.67
CA SER A 96 8.13 -11.20 21.63
C SER A 96 9.62 -11.03 21.38
N TRP A 97 10.00 -10.10 20.49
CA TRP A 97 11.40 -9.78 20.24
C TRP A 97 12.08 -9.22 21.49
N ARG A 98 11.42 -8.31 22.23
CA ARG A 98 11.96 -7.73 23.48
C ARG A 98 12.14 -8.77 24.58
N VAL A 99 11.22 -9.73 24.71
CA VAL A 99 11.34 -10.82 25.69
C VAL A 99 12.55 -11.71 25.36
N LYS A 100 12.81 -11.97 24.06
CA LYS A 100 13.98 -12.74 23.62
C LYS A 100 15.31 -11.98 23.76
N HIS A 101 15.28 -10.66 23.67
CA HIS A 101 16.47 -9.78 23.71
C HIS A 101 16.42 -8.85 24.93
N MET A 102 16.39 -9.44 26.13
CA MET A 102 16.36 -8.68 27.38
C MET A 102 17.51 -7.67 27.44
N ASN A 103 17.20 -6.44 27.87
CA ASN A 103 18.12 -5.31 27.97
C ASN A 103 18.75 -4.81 26.65
N VAL A 104 18.25 -5.26 25.50
CA VAL A 104 18.68 -4.72 24.19
C VAL A 104 17.66 -3.69 23.69
N MET A 105 18.13 -2.49 23.38
CA MET A 105 17.31 -1.47 22.74
C MET A 105 17.08 -1.82 21.26
N LEU A 106 15.82 -1.77 20.84
CA LEU A 106 15.43 -1.93 19.43
C LEU A 106 16.00 -0.77 18.59
N LYS A 107 16.82 -1.09 17.58
CA LYS A 107 17.47 -0.11 16.70
C LYS A 107 16.78 -0.08 15.33
N LYS A 108 17.07 0.96 14.54
CA LYS A 108 16.53 1.10 13.17
C LYS A 108 16.83 -0.11 12.28
N LYS A 109 17.98 -0.76 12.47
CA LYS A 109 18.37 -1.97 11.72
C LYS A 109 17.45 -3.17 11.97
N ASP A 110 16.78 -3.20 13.12
CA ASP A 110 15.90 -4.30 13.52
C ASP A 110 14.48 -4.10 12.95
N PHE A 111 14.17 -2.91 12.42
CA PHE A 111 12.84 -2.57 11.91
C PHE A 111 12.45 -3.40 10.69
N CYS A 112 13.29 -3.46 9.64
CA CYS A 112 12.94 -4.16 8.40
C CYS A 112 12.68 -5.66 8.62
N PRO A 113 13.53 -6.41 9.36
CA PRO A 113 13.25 -7.82 9.65
C PRO A 113 11.93 -8.04 10.41
N LEU A 114 11.63 -7.19 11.40
CA LEU A 114 10.37 -7.29 12.15
C LEU A 114 9.17 -6.92 11.29
N LEU A 115 9.32 -5.94 10.38
CA LEU A 115 8.25 -5.56 9.47
C LEU A 115 7.94 -6.67 8.48
N ASP A 116 8.96 -7.36 7.96
CA ASP A 116 8.78 -8.52 7.07
C ASP A 116 7.99 -9.65 7.78
N GLU A 117 8.36 -9.97 9.03
CA GLU A 117 7.61 -10.94 9.85
C GLU A 117 6.15 -10.54 10.02
N VAL A 118 5.92 -9.26 10.34
CA VAL A 118 4.57 -8.71 10.57
C VAL A 118 3.73 -8.74 9.29
N ILE A 119 4.31 -8.39 8.13
CA ILE A 119 3.62 -8.43 6.84
C ILE A 119 3.25 -9.87 6.47
N ARG A 120 4.14 -10.83 6.68
CA ARG A 120 3.85 -12.27 6.46
C ARG A 120 2.75 -12.80 7.38
N GLY A 121 2.58 -12.18 8.56
CA GLY A 121 1.49 -12.50 9.48
C GLY A 121 0.12 -11.97 9.04
N ILE A 122 0.04 -11.04 8.08
CA ILE A 122 -1.25 -10.53 7.60
C ILE A 122 -1.92 -11.56 6.70
N SER A 123 -3.08 -12.04 7.13
CA SER A 123 -3.90 -12.94 6.30
C SER A 123 -4.40 -12.23 5.03
N PRO A 124 -4.32 -12.88 3.85
CA PRO A 124 -4.94 -12.38 2.63
C PRO A 124 -6.45 -12.09 2.77
N THR A 125 -7.13 -12.73 3.71
CA THR A 125 -8.55 -12.49 4.00
C THR A 125 -8.81 -11.08 4.54
N ILE A 126 -7.87 -10.50 5.30
CA ILE A 126 -7.98 -9.13 5.83
C ILE A 126 -7.90 -8.12 4.69
N VAL A 127 -6.98 -8.36 3.75
CA VAL A 127 -6.82 -7.55 2.54
C VAL A 127 -8.11 -7.61 1.70
N LYS A 128 -8.58 -8.81 1.36
CA LYS A 128 -9.83 -9.01 0.61
C LYS A 128 -11.05 -8.37 1.30
N SER A 129 -11.14 -8.50 2.62
CA SER A 129 -12.21 -7.88 3.42
C SER A 129 -12.16 -6.35 3.37
N GLY A 130 -10.96 -5.76 3.34
CA GLY A 130 -10.78 -4.31 3.16
C GLY A 130 -11.36 -3.83 1.84
N PHE A 131 -10.97 -4.46 0.73
CA PHE A 131 -11.50 -4.13 -0.59
C PHE A 131 -13.03 -4.29 -0.69
N ARG A 132 -13.57 -5.35 -0.09
CA ARG A 132 -15.02 -5.57 -0.04
C ARG A 132 -15.75 -4.50 0.77
N LYS A 133 -15.23 -4.16 1.95
CA LYS A 133 -15.84 -3.11 2.81
C LYS A 133 -15.81 -1.73 2.16
N CYS A 134 -14.77 -1.45 1.37
CA CYS A 134 -14.66 -0.21 0.60
C CYS A 134 -15.52 -0.21 -0.67
N GLY A 135 -16.26 -1.29 -0.97
CA GLY A 135 -17.04 -1.40 -2.21
C GLY A 135 -16.21 -1.44 -3.48
N LEU A 136 -14.91 -1.78 -3.38
CA LEU A 136 -14.02 -1.81 -4.54
C LEU A 136 -14.05 -3.18 -5.23
N VAL A 137 -14.13 -4.27 -4.45
CA VAL A 137 -14.17 -5.64 -4.96
C VAL A 137 -15.11 -6.53 -4.12
N PRO A 138 -16.27 -6.97 -4.65
CA PRO A 138 -16.87 -6.52 -5.92
C PRO A 138 -17.21 -5.02 -5.87
N TRP A 139 -17.31 -4.39 -7.04
CA TRP A 139 -17.69 -2.98 -7.14
C TRP A 139 -19.11 -2.78 -6.59
N ASP A 140 -19.25 -1.93 -5.58
CA ASP A 140 -20.52 -1.51 -5.02
C ASP A 140 -20.57 0.02 -4.88
N MET A 141 -21.36 0.63 -5.75
CA MET A 141 -21.58 2.07 -5.75
C MET A 141 -22.20 2.55 -4.44
N ARG A 142 -22.98 1.74 -3.71
CA ARG A 142 -23.61 2.15 -2.45
C ARG A 142 -22.62 2.25 -1.28
N ALA A 143 -21.54 1.48 -1.34
CA ALA A 143 -20.45 1.57 -0.36
C ALA A 143 -19.47 2.73 -0.66
N THR A 144 -19.46 3.24 -1.90
CA THR A 144 -18.60 4.35 -2.34
C THR A 144 -19.33 5.70 -2.48
N ALA A 145 -20.65 5.71 -2.64
CA ALA A 145 -21.48 6.90 -2.92
C ALA A 145 -22.02 7.63 -1.67
N VAL A 146 -21.19 7.84 -0.64
CA VAL A 146 -21.52 8.82 0.42
C VAL A 146 -21.38 10.27 -0.08
N PHE A 147 -21.13 10.47 -1.38
CA PHE A 147 -21.08 11.76 -2.05
C PHE A 147 -22.02 11.78 -3.25
N SER A 148 -23.29 12.07 -2.99
CA SER A 148 -24.20 12.73 -3.93
C SER A 148 -24.84 13.90 -3.21
#